data_AF-X1SM89-F1
#
_entry.id   AF-X1SM89-F1
#
_cell.length_a   1.000
_cell.length_b   1.000
_cell.length_c   1.000
_cell.angle_alpha   90.00
_cell.angle_beta   90.00
_cell.angle_gamma   90.00
#
_symmetry.space_group_name_H-M   'P 1'
#
loop_
_entity.id
_entity.type
_entity.pdbx_description
1 polymer ?
#
loop_
_entity_poly.entity_id
_entity_poly.type
_entity_poly.pdbx_seq_one_letter_code
_entity_poly.pdbx_strand_id
1 'polypeptide(L)'
;DLPMQKALLKGEQPSPVNPPSGCTFHPRCPYADNDRCKSEVPEFREVSNGHFVSCHYAEKLSLKGALEHQTTVDLRGVENNQQIDDMRKRRNKIVTNQKKH
;
A
#
# COMPACT_ATOMS: atom_id res chain seq x y z
N ASP A 1 -27.73 17.56 30.09
CA ASP A 1 -26.27 17.66 29.94
C ASP A 1 -25.56 16.47 30.56
N LEU A 2 -25.10 15.51 29.75
CA LEU A 2 -24.30 14.37 30.20
C LEU A 2 -22.81 14.68 29.96
N PRO A 3 -21.93 14.58 30.98
CA PRO A 3 -20.53 14.94 30.84
C PRO A 3 -19.76 13.88 30.03
N MET A 4 -19.10 14.32 28.96
CA MET A 4 -18.23 13.51 28.13
C MET A 4 -16.94 13.13 28.90
N GLN A 5 -16.93 11.96 29.54
CA GLN A 5 -15.72 11.41 30.15
C GLN A 5 -14.77 10.95 29.04
N LYS A 6 -13.70 11.71 28.81
CA LYS A 6 -12.56 11.29 27.98
C LYS A 6 -11.86 10.12 28.67
N ALA A 7 -12.07 8.91 28.18
CA ALA A 7 -11.26 7.76 28.57
C ALA A 7 -9.82 8.02 28.11
N LEU A 8 -8.93 8.31 29.06
CA LEU A 8 -7.49 8.36 28.83
C LEU A 8 -7.04 6.94 28.45
N LEU A 9 -6.73 6.72 27.19
CA LEU A 9 -6.08 5.50 26.74
C LEU A 9 -4.68 5.46 27.39
N LYS A 10 -4.50 4.60 28.39
CA LYS A 10 -3.18 4.29 28.95
C LYS A 10 -2.43 3.43 27.94
N GLY A 11 -1.41 4.00 27.34
CA GLY A 11 -0.45 3.28 26.50
C GLY A 11 0.49 4.28 25.86
N GLU A 12 1.75 4.29 26.28
CA GLU A 12 2.79 5.03 25.57
C GLU A 12 2.91 4.45 24.16
N GLN A 13 2.76 5.29 23.14
CA GLN A 13 3.10 4.90 21.77
C GLN A 13 4.59 4.58 21.75
N PRO A 14 5.03 3.33 21.47
CA PRO A 14 6.44 3.00 21.51
C PRO A 14 7.17 3.87 20.48
N SER A 15 8.27 4.50 20.94
CA SER A 15 9.07 5.39 20.10
C SER A 15 9.70 4.60 18.94
N PRO A 16 9.63 5.08 17.68
CA PRO A 16 10.19 4.41 16.50
C PRO A 16 11.73 4.44 16.44
N VAL A 17 12.40 4.85 17.53
CA VAL A 17 13.81 5.25 17.57
C VAL A 17 14.76 4.07 17.41
N ASN A 18 14.32 2.84 17.67
CA ASN A 18 15.11 1.63 17.46
C ASN A 18 14.34 0.66 16.54
N PRO A 19 14.48 0.78 15.20
CA PRO A 19 13.89 -0.18 14.31
C PRO A 19 14.50 -1.57 14.58
N PRO A 20 13.67 -2.62 14.68
CA PRO A 20 14.16 -3.98 14.80
C PRO A 20 15.02 -4.37 13.58
N SER A 21 16.01 -5.23 13.79
CA SER A 21 16.79 -5.83 12.70
C SER A 21 15.93 -6.79 11.88
N GLY A 22 16.25 -6.97 10.60
CA GLY A 22 15.52 -7.84 9.70
C GLY A 22 14.13 -7.29 9.33
N CYS A 23 13.08 -8.10 9.46
CA CYS A 23 11.71 -7.71 9.13
C CYS A 23 11.16 -6.72 10.16
N THR A 24 10.89 -5.48 9.73
CA THR A 24 10.37 -4.42 10.61
C THR A 24 9.06 -4.76 11.33
N PHE A 25 8.30 -5.70 10.78
CA PHE A 25 7.03 -6.17 11.33
C PHE A 25 7.18 -7.34 12.33
N HIS A 26 8.36 -7.97 12.43
CA HIS A 26 8.56 -9.17 13.26
C HIS A 26 8.16 -9.01 14.74
N PRO A 27 8.30 -7.83 15.42
CA PRO A 27 7.90 -7.71 16.82
C PRO A 27 6.39 -7.80 17.04
N ARG A 28 5.59 -7.64 15.98
CA ARG A 28 4.12 -7.64 16.03
C ARG A 28 3.49 -8.74 15.16
N CYS A 29 4.29 -9.52 14.45
CA CYS A 29 3.80 -10.53 13.53
C CYS A 29 3.50 -11.84 14.29
N PRO A 30 2.26 -12.35 14.26
CA PRO A 30 1.92 -13.62 14.91
C PRO A 30 2.52 -14.84 14.22
N TYR A 31 3.02 -14.67 12.98
CA TYR A 31 3.64 -15.72 12.17
C TYR A 31 5.17 -15.52 12.05
N ALA A 32 5.77 -14.65 12.87
CA ALA A 32 7.21 -14.41 12.79
C ALA A 32 7.99 -15.66 13.19
N ASP A 33 8.85 -16.12 12.29
CA ASP A 33 9.92 -17.04 12.63
C ASP A 33 10.99 -16.33 13.48
N ASN A 34 11.55 -17.03 14.48
CA ASN A 34 12.50 -16.42 15.41
C ASN A 34 13.89 -16.20 14.81
N ASP A 35 14.23 -16.87 13.70
CA ASP A 35 15.51 -16.74 13.04
C ASP A 35 15.39 -15.76 11.86
N ARG A 36 14.73 -16.18 10.77
CA ARG A 36 14.80 -15.47 9.49
C ARG A 36 14.15 -14.08 9.54
N CYS A 37 13.07 -13.92 10.31
CA CYS A 37 12.41 -12.62 10.42
C CYS A 37 13.18 -11.60 11.27
N LYS A 38 14.10 -12.03 12.14
CA LYS A 38 14.90 -11.12 13.00
C LYS A 38 16.26 -10.78 12.38
N SER A 39 16.80 -11.65 11.54
CA SER A 39 18.11 -11.47 10.90
C SER A 39 18.00 -10.82 9.52
N GLU A 40 16.98 -11.16 8.73
CA GLU A 40 16.93 -10.82 7.31
C GLU A 40 15.76 -9.89 6.96
N VAL A 41 16.05 -8.87 6.16
CA VAL A 41 15.03 -7.99 5.58
C VAL A 41 14.38 -8.73 4.41
N PRO A 42 13.05 -8.91 4.41
CA PRO A 42 12.37 -9.59 3.31
C PRO A 42 12.39 -8.73 2.04
N GLU A 43 12.62 -9.38 0.89
CA GLU A 43 12.56 -8.72 -0.40
C GLU A 43 11.14 -8.24 -0.74
N PHE A 44 11.06 -7.06 -1.35
CA PHE A 44 9.82 -6.56 -1.95
C PHE A 44 9.62 -7.22 -3.30
N ARG A 45 8.66 -8.15 -3.37
CA ARG A 45 8.39 -8.97 -4.55
C ARG A 45 6.90 -9.10 -4.83
N GLU A 46 6.58 -9.40 -6.08
CA GLU A 46 5.22 -9.70 -6.51
C GLU A 46 4.85 -11.16 -6.19
N VAL A 47 3.70 -11.38 -5.56
CA VAL A 47 3.17 -12.73 -5.23
C VAL A 47 1.89 -13.09 -5.97
N SER A 48 1.16 -12.08 -6.45
CA SER A 48 0.07 -12.23 -7.42
C SER A 48 -0.06 -10.95 -8.24
N ASN A 49 -0.81 -10.97 -9.35
CA ASN A 49 -0.85 -9.86 -10.31
C ASN A 49 -1.20 -8.53 -9.63
N GLY A 50 -0.26 -7.58 -9.62
CA GLY A 50 -0.40 -6.27 -8.97
C GLY A 50 -0.26 -6.28 -7.44
N HIS A 51 0.10 -7.41 -6.83
CA HIS A 51 0.19 -7.61 -5.39
C HIS A 51 1.63 -7.86 -4.97
N PHE A 52 2.19 -6.84 -4.33
CA PHE A 52 3.56 -6.84 -3.86
C PHE A 52 3.61 -6.94 -2.34
N VAL A 53 4.56 -7.72 -1.84
CA VAL A 53 4.74 -7.97 -0.42
C VAL A 53 6.22 -7.99 -0.05
N SER A 54 6.51 -7.65 1.20
CA SER A 54 7.82 -7.81 1.83
C SER A 54 7.68 -8.76 3.02
N CYS A 55 7.40 -10.03 2.74
CA CYS A 55 7.25 -11.07 3.76
C CYS A 55 8.01 -12.33 3.35
N HIS A 56 8.71 -12.98 4.27
CA HIS A 56 9.48 -14.20 4.02
C HIS A 56 8.62 -15.44 3.70
N TYR A 57 7.34 -15.40 4.09
CA TYR A 57 6.43 -16.56 4.11
C TYR A 57 5.09 -16.27 3.41
N ALA A 58 4.99 -15.22 2.60
CA ALA A 58 3.74 -14.80 1.97
C ALA A 58 3.04 -15.92 1.18
N GLU A 59 3.81 -16.80 0.54
CA GLU A 59 3.33 -17.92 -0.27
C GLU A 59 2.99 -19.16 0.58
N LYS A 60 3.53 -19.25 1.79
CA LYS A 60 3.31 -20.39 2.71
C LYS A 60 2.16 -20.14 3.68
N LEU A 61 1.89 -18.88 3.99
CA LEU A 61 0.83 -18.49 4.89
C LEU A 61 -0.47 -18.27 4.11
N SER A 62 -1.58 -18.79 4.64
CA SER A 62 -2.91 -18.49 4.11
C SER A 62 -3.35 -17.11 4.59
N LEU A 63 -2.81 -16.06 3.98
CA LEU A 63 -3.14 -14.66 4.28
C LEU A 63 -4.24 -14.17 3.34
N LYS A 64 -5.35 -13.70 3.92
CA LYS A 64 -6.41 -13.04 3.15
C LYS A 64 -5.83 -11.85 2.38
N GLY A 65 -6.07 -11.81 1.07
CA GLY A 65 -5.63 -10.73 0.18
C GLY A 65 -4.21 -10.86 -0.41
N ALA A 66 -3.36 -11.78 0.06
CA ALA A 66 -2.06 -12.02 -0.59
C ALA A 66 -2.20 -12.86 -1.88
N LEU A 67 -3.18 -13.78 -1.89
CA LEU A 67 -3.36 -14.78 -2.95
C LEU A 67 -4.77 -14.76 -3.58
N GLU A 68 -5.75 -14.04 -3.01
CA GLU A 68 -7.16 -14.06 -3.42
C GLU A 68 -7.58 -12.87 -4.30
N HIS A 69 -6.72 -12.42 -5.20
CA HIS A 69 -7.15 -11.47 -6.24
C HIS A 69 -7.72 -12.23 -7.45
N GLN A 70 -8.99 -12.63 -7.33
CA GLN A 70 -9.82 -12.75 -8.53
C GLN A 70 -9.94 -11.34 -9.10
N THR A 71 -9.20 -11.10 -10.18
CA THR A 71 -9.26 -9.87 -10.98
C THR A 71 -10.63 -9.75 -11.65
N THR A 72 -11.68 -9.43 -10.88
CA THR A 72 -12.81 -8.72 -11.47
C THR A 72 -12.38 -7.27 -11.56
N VAL A 73 -11.68 -6.95 -12.64
CA VAL A 73 -11.56 -5.56 -13.09
C VAL A 73 -13.01 -5.09 -13.23
N ASP A 74 -13.47 -4.23 -12.32
CA ASP A 74 -14.84 -3.72 -12.38
C ASP A 74 -14.93 -2.78 -13.58
N LEU A 75 -15.22 -3.36 -14.76
CA LEU A 75 -15.33 -2.65 -16.03
C LEU A 75 -16.59 -1.78 -16.12
N ARG A 76 -17.39 -1.66 -15.04
CA ARG A 76 -18.64 -0.86 -15.00
C ARG A 76 -18.43 0.66 -14.93
N GLY A 77 -17.34 1.18 -15.51
CA GLY A 77 -17.03 2.60 -15.45
C GLY A 77 -16.05 3.15 -16.49
N VAL A 78 -15.60 2.36 -17.46
CA VAL A 78 -14.73 2.87 -18.56
C VAL A 78 -15.59 3.31 -19.73
N GLU A 79 -16.49 4.26 -19.51
CA GLU A 79 -17.30 4.83 -20.58
C GLU A 79 -17.12 6.35 -20.58
N ASN A 80 -16.28 6.80 -21.54
CA ASN A 80 -16.14 8.17 -22.01
C ASN A 80 -15.15 9.08 -21.27
N ASN A 81 -13.88 8.95 -21.66
CA ASN A 81 -12.76 9.86 -21.33
C ASN A 81 -12.79 11.21 -22.09
N GLN A 82 -13.96 11.67 -22.55
CA GLN A 82 -14.11 12.86 -23.40
C GLN A 82 -13.54 14.12 -22.73
N GLN A 83 -13.74 14.29 -21.41
CA GLN A 83 -13.19 15.41 -20.65
C GLN A 83 -11.65 15.38 -20.59
N ILE A 84 -11.03 14.21 -20.46
CA ILE A 84 -9.56 14.07 -20.45
C ILE A 84 -9.00 14.41 -21.83
N ASP A 85 -9.66 13.96 -22.90
CA ASP A 85 -9.23 14.25 -24.26
C ASP A 85 -9.39 15.74 -24.64
N ASP A 86 -10.45 16.39 -24.15
CA ASP A 86 -10.63 17.84 -24.32
C ASP A 86 -9.60 18.66 -23.54
N MET A 87 -9.22 18.23 -22.33
CA MET A 87 -8.12 18.84 -21.57
C MET A 87 -6.77 18.66 -22.29
N ARG A 88 -6.50 17.48 -22.86
CA ARG A 88 -5.27 17.23 -23.66
C ARG A 88 -5.22 18.11 -24.92
N LYS A 89 -6.34 18.29 -25.62
CA LYS A 89 -6.44 19.18 -26.80
C LYS A 89 -6.20 20.64 -26.42
N ARG A 90 -6.78 21.12 -25.32
CA ARG A 90 -6.54 22.49 -24.82
C ARG A 90 -5.08 22.71 -24.45
N ARG A 91 -4.45 21.75 -23.76
CA ARG A 91 -3.02 21.81 -23.43
C ARG A 91 -2.14 21.84 -24.67
N ASN A 92 -2.40 20.99 -25.67
CA ASN A 92 -1.63 21.00 -26.92
C ASN A 92 -1.81 22.31 -27.71
N LYS A 93 -2.98 22.96 -27.63
CA LYS A 93 -3.21 24.28 -28.23
C LYS A 93 -2.40 25.41 -27.55
N ILE A 94 -2.19 25.31 -26.23
CA ILE A 94 -1.33 26.26 -25.50
C ILE A 94 0.14 26.05 -25.87
N VAL A 95 0.59 24.80 -25.92
CA VAL A 95 2.00 24.45 -26.23
C VAL A 95 2.38 24.86 -27.66
N THR A 96 1.48 24.73 -28.64
CA THR A 96 1.77 25.11 -30.03
C THR A 96 1.80 26.63 -30.25
N ASN A 97 1.08 27.41 -29.45
CA ASN A 97 1.10 28.88 -29.54
C ASN A 97 2.36 29.51 -28.91
N GLN A 98 3.07 28.81 -28.01
CA GLN A 98 4.37 29.25 -27.48
C GLN A 98 5.54 29.07 -28.47
N LYS A 99 5.38 28.26 -29.53
CA LYS A 99 6.43 28.03 -30.55
C LYS A 99 6.37 28.99 -31.75
N LYS A 100 5.47 29.98 -31.74
CA LYS A 100 5.30 30.97 -32.82
C LYS A 100 5.74 32.39 -32.44
N HIS A 101 6.40 32.58 -31.30
CA HIS A 101 7.10 33.80 -30.94
C HIS A 101 8.59 33.52 -30.78
#